data_AF-A0A964QC50-F1
#
_entry.id   AF-A0A964QC50-F1
#
_cell.length_a   1.000
_cell.length_b   1.000
_cell.length_c   1.000
_cell.angle_alpha   90.00
_cell.angle_beta   90.00
_cell.angle_gamma   90.00
#
_symmetry.space_group_name_H-M   'P 1'
#
loop_
_entity.id
_entity.type
_entity.pdbx_description
1 polymer ?
#
loop_
_entity_poly.entity_id
_entity_poly.type
_entity_poly.pdbx_seq_one_letter_code
_entity_poly.pdbx_strand_id
1 'polypeptide(L)'
;MAIAVQRKPIHHHLYVQVVTGIILGVIVGHFWPSVGVALRPLGDGFIKLIRMMIAPIIFGTVVVGIAKIGDVKNVGRIGIRALLYFEVVSTFALILGLIVVNVWKPGVGMNADPSTLNADA
;
A
#
# COMPACT_ATOMS: atom_id res chain seq x y z
N MET A 1 -15.10 -41.10 12.97
CA MET A 1 -15.40 -39.68 13.24
C MET A 1 -14.90 -38.87 12.05
N ALA A 2 -15.76 -38.58 11.07
CA ALA A 2 -15.37 -37.92 9.83
C ALA A 2 -15.39 -36.40 10.01
N ILE A 3 -14.25 -35.74 9.79
CA ILE A 3 -14.15 -34.28 9.78
C ILE A 3 -14.76 -33.80 8.47
N ALA A 4 -15.98 -33.26 8.52
CA ALA A 4 -16.57 -32.57 7.39
C ALA A 4 -15.77 -31.28 7.13
N VAL A 5 -15.05 -31.23 6.01
CA VAL A 5 -14.39 -30.02 5.52
C VAL A 5 -15.50 -29.03 5.13
N GLN A 6 -15.86 -28.14 6.06
CA GLN A 6 -16.74 -27.02 5.73
C GLN A 6 -16.05 -26.13 4.69
N ARG A 7 -16.58 -26.10 3.47
CA ARG A 7 -16.18 -25.13 2.46
C ARG A 7 -16.69 -23.76 2.92
N LYS A 8 -15.79 -22.89 3.38
CA LYS A 8 -16.13 -21.49 3.66
C LYS A 8 -16.67 -20.86 2.37
N PRO A 9 -17.81 -20.17 2.43
CA PRO A 9 -18.42 -19.60 1.24
C PRO A 9 -17.55 -18.46 0.67
N ILE A 10 -17.59 -18.27 -0.65
CA ILE A 10 -16.67 -17.38 -1.39
C ILE A 10 -16.70 -15.92 -0.89
N HIS A 11 -17.85 -15.44 -0.41
CA HIS A 11 -18.00 -14.08 0.15
C HIS A 11 -17.24 -13.86 1.47
N HIS A 12 -16.70 -14.92 2.07
CA HIS A 12 -15.89 -14.85 3.28
C HIS A 12 -14.39 -14.62 2.99
N HIS A 13 -13.99 -14.62 1.71
CA HIS A 13 -12.63 -14.25 1.30
C HIS A 13 -12.46 -12.73 1.30
N LEU A 14 -11.47 -12.25 2.06
CA LEU A 14 -11.14 -10.82 2.15
C LEU A 14 -10.89 -10.20 0.77
N TYR A 15 -10.26 -10.93 -0.14
CA TYR A 15 -10.03 -10.49 -1.51
C TYR A 15 -11.34 -10.10 -2.23
N VAL A 16 -12.36 -10.96 -2.15
CA VAL A 16 -13.67 -10.70 -2.78
C VAL A 16 -14.35 -9.50 -2.13
N GLN A 17 -14.22 -9.35 -0.82
CA GLN A 17 -14.77 -8.21 -0.08
C GLN A 17 -14.11 -6.89 -0.47
N VAL A 18 -12.77 -6.87 -0.59
CA VAL A 18 -12.00 -5.68 -0.99
C VAL A 18 -12.33 -5.26 -2.41
N VAL A 19 -12.33 -6.20 -3.36
CA VAL A 19 -12.68 -5.90 -4.76
C VAL A 19 -14.11 -5.37 -4.85
N THR A 20 -15.06 -6.01 -4.17
CA THR A 20 -16.45 -5.55 -4.12
C THR A 20 -16.55 -4.15 -3.51
N GLY A 21 -15.83 -3.87 -2.43
CA GLY A 21 -15.76 -2.55 -1.79
C GLY A 21 -15.21 -1.47 -2.71
N ILE A 22 -14.16 -1.76 -3.47
CA ILE A 22 -13.59 -0.83 -4.46
C ILE A 22 -14.62 -0.51 -5.55
N ILE A 23 -15.27 -1.54 -6.12
CA ILE A 23 -16.28 -1.37 -7.16
C ILE A 23 -17.45 -0.51 -6.65
N LEU A 24 -17.97 -0.82 -5.46
CA LEU A 24 -19.04 -0.04 -4.84
C LEU A 24 -18.61 1.41 -4.56
N GLY A 25 -17.38 1.61 -4.08
CA GLY A 25 -16.82 2.95 -3.86
C GLY A 25 -16.74 3.77 -5.13
N VAL A 26 -16.32 3.17 -6.26
CA VAL A 26 -16.29 3.83 -7.58
C VAL A 26 -17.70 4.17 -8.06
N ILE A 27 -18.66 3.24 -7.93
CA ILE A 27 -20.06 3.47 -8.30
C ILE A 27 -20.63 4.65 -7.49
N VAL A 28 -20.47 4.64 -6.18
CA VAL A 28 -20.96 5.72 -5.31
C VAL A 28 -20.29 7.05 -5.66
N GLY A 29 -18.97 7.07 -5.85
CA GLY A 29 -18.23 8.28 -6.23
C GLY A 29 -18.65 8.86 -7.59
N HIS A 30 -19.03 8.01 -8.55
CA HIS A 30 -19.46 8.44 -9.87
C HIS A 30 -20.91 8.96 -9.89
N PHE A 31 -21.85 8.24 -9.27
CA PHE A 31 -23.27 8.59 -9.32
C PHE A 31 -23.68 9.60 -8.24
N TRP A 32 -23.01 9.60 -7.08
CA TRP A 32 -23.26 10.52 -5.96
C TRP A 32 -21.96 11.16 -5.45
N PRO A 33 -21.37 12.10 -6.22
CA PRO A 33 -20.08 12.68 -5.90
C PRO A 33 -20.06 13.41 -4.55
N SER A 34 -21.15 14.06 -4.14
CA SER A 34 -21.25 14.72 -2.84
C SER A 34 -21.14 13.74 -1.66
N VAL A 35 -21.77 12.57 -1.79
CA VAL A 35 -21.68 11.48 -0.81
C VAL A 35 -20.27 10.88 -0.82
N GLY A 36 -19.67 10.71 -2.00
CA GLY A 36 -18.29 10.26 -2.14
C GLY A 36 -17.29 11.16 -1.40
N VAL A 37 -17.43 12.49 -1.54
CA VAL A 37 -16.58 13.45 -0.81
C VAL A 37 -16.85 13.37 0.70
N ALA A 38 -18.11 13.26 1.13
CA ALA A 38 -18.46 13.14 2.54
C ALA A 38 -17.89 11.87 3.20
N LEU A 39 -17.63 10.81 2.43
CA LEU A 39 -17.02 9.56 2.89
C LEU A 39 -15.48 9.63 2.98
N ARG A 40 -14.84 10.68 2.46
CA ARG A 40 -13.38 10.85 2.51
C ARG A 40 -12.77 10.70 3.92
N PRO A 41 -13.35 11.28 5.00
CA PRO A 41 -12.82 11.11 6.36
C PRO A 41 -12.75 9.65 6.82
N LEU A 42 -13.64 8.78 6.30
CA LEU A 42 -13.61 7.34 6.60
C LEU A 42 -12.38 6.69 5.95
N GLY A 43 -12.07 7.06 4.71
CA GLY A 43 -10.87 6.61 4.00
C GLY A 43 -9.59 7.12 4.66
N ASP A 44 -9.54 8.41 4.99
CA ASP A 44 -8.40 9.03 5.68
C ASP A 44 -8.18 8.39 7.05
N GLY A 45 -9.26 8.13 7.80
CA GLY A 45 -9.23 7.39 9.06
C GLY A 45 -8.67 5.98 8.90
N PHE A 46 -9.14 5.23 7.90
CA PHE A 46 -8.64 3.87 7.60
C PHE A 46 -7.13 3.86 7.29
N ILE A 47 -6.67 4.78 6.43
CA ILE A 47 -5.24 4.91 6.10
C ILE A 47 -4.43 5.31 7.33
N LYS A 48 -4.95 6.21 8.17
CA LYS A 48 -4.29 6.61 9.43
C LYS A 48 -4.14 5.43 10.39
N LEU A 49 -5.17 4.59 10.51
CA LEU A 49 -5.12 3.38 11.33
C LEU A 49 -4.08 2.39 10.80
N ILE A 50 -4.04 2.15 9.49
CA ILE A 50 -2.99 1.31 8.88
C ILE A 50 -1.62 1.90 9.16
N ARG A 51 -1.42 3.20 8.89
CA ARG A 51 -0.13 3.88 9.09
C ARG A 51 0.34 3.80 10.54
N MET A 52 -0.56 3.90 11.51
CA MET A 52 -0.25 3.75 12.94
C MET A 52 0.25 2.33 13.26
N MET A 53 -0.27 1.30 12.59
CA MET A 53 0.14 -0.09 12.79
C MET A 53 1.47 -0.45 12.10
N ILE A 54 1.86 0.27 11.03
CA ILE A 54 3.08 -0.03 10.27
C ILE A 54 4.32 -0.01 11.18
N ALA A 55 4.49 1.03 12.00
CA ALA A 55 5.66 1.17 12.87
C ALA A 55 5.85 0.00 13.86
N PRO A 56 4.86 -0.37 14.71
CA PRO A 56 5.01 -1.48 15.64
C PRO A 56 5.16 -2.84 14.93
N ILE A 57 4.47 -3.05 13.80
CA ILE A 57 4.58 -4.31 13.04
C ILE A 57 5.98 -4.47 12.45
N ILE A 58 6.53 -3.42 11.82
CA ILE A 58 7.87 -3.48 11.23
C ILE A 58 8.91 -3.71 12.32
N PHE A 59 8.85 -2.94 13.41
CA PHE A 59 9.78 -3.10 14.53
C PHE A 59 9.74 -4.52 15.10
N GLY A 60 8.55 -5.03 15.42
CA GLY A 60 8.38 -6.38 15.94
C GLY A 60 8.90 -7.44 14.98
N THR A 61 8.61 -7.30 13.68
CA THR A 61 9.06 -8.25 12.66
C THR A 61 10.59 -8.27 12.54
N VAL A 62 11.23 -7.10 12.56
CA VAL A 62 12.70 -6.99 12.48
C VAL A 62 13.35 -7.54 13.76
N VAL A 63 12.86 -7.18 14.94
CA VAL A 63 13.39 -7.67 16.23
C VAL A 63 13.27 -9.19 16.33
N VAL A 64 12.09 -9.74 16.06
CA VAL A 64 11.86 -11.20 16.07
C VAL A 64 12.69 -11.89 14.99
N GLY A 65 12.85 -11.26 13.81
CA GLY A 65 13.68 -11.77 12.74
C GLY A 65 15.15 -11.88 13.13
N ILE A 66 15.71 -10.82 13.72
CA ILE A 66 17.11 -10.78 14.19
C ILE A 66 17.32 -11.78 15.33
N ALA A 67 16.40 -11.83 16.30
CA ALA A 67 16.47 -12.74 17.44
C ALA A 67 16.53 -14.22 17.03
N LYS A 68 15.87 -14.60 15.93
CA LYS A 68 15.90 -15.96 15.38
C LYS A 68 17.21 -16.33 14.69
N ILE A 69 17.98 -15.36 14.19
CA ILE A 69 19.20 -15.61 13.42
C ILE A 69 20.42 -15.86 14.34
N GLY A 70 20.35 -15.43 15.61
CA GLY A 70 21.29 -15.77 16.69
C GLY A 70 22.71 -15.17 16.56
N ASP A 71 23.21 -14.97 15.34
CA ASP A 71 24.55 -14.44 15.04
C ASP A 71 24.48 -13.12 14.28
N VAL A 72 24.97 -12.05 14.92
CA VAL A 72 25.02 -10.68 14.40
C VAL A 72 25.79 -10.59 13.08
N LYS A 73 26.82 -11.43 12.87
CA LYS A 73 27.59 -11.46 11.62
C LYS A 73 26.75 -11.97 10.45
N ASN A 74 25.88 -12.94 10.69
CA ASN A 74 24.95 -13.45 9.69
C ASN A 74 23.84 -12.43 9.38
N VAL A 75 23.32 -11.73 10.41
CA VAL A 75 22.36 -10.63 10.24
C VAL A 75 22.94 -9.53 9.36
N GLY A 76 24.17 -9.09 9.62
CA GLY A 76 24.83 -8.07 8.80
C GLY A 76 25.01 -8.48 7.33
N ARG A 77 25.37 -9.74 7.06
CA ARG A 77 25.52 -10.25 5.69
C ARG A 77 24.17 -10.30 4.95
N ILE A 78 23.09 -10.69 5.63
CA ILE A 78 21.74 -10.68 5.06
C ILE A 78 21.28 -9.24 4.83
N GLY A 79 21.53 -8.33 5.78
CA GLY A 79 21.21 -6.91 5.65
C GLY A 79 21.87 -6.24 4.46
N ILE A 80 23.17 -6.48 4.23
CA ILE A 80 23.89 -5.95 3.06
C ILE A 80 23.31 -6.49 1.75
N ARG A 81 23.01 -7.80 1.68
CA ARG A 81 22.36 -8.39 0.50
C ARG A 81 20.97 -7.79 0.25
N ALA A 82 20.21 -7.56 1.32
CA ALA A 82 18.90 -6.92 1.23
C ALA A 82 19.02 -5.45 0.78
N LEU A 83 20.03 -4.71 1.25
CA LEU A 83 20.26 -3.32 0.86
C LEU A 83 20.67 -3.23 -0.62
N LEU A 84 21.60 -4.07 -1.08
CA LEU A 84 21.98 -4.13 -2.49
C LEU A 84 20.78 -4.52 -3.37
N TYR A 85 19.98 -5.50 -2.93
CA TYR A 85 18.76 -5.87 -3.65
C TYR A 85 17.75 -4.72 -3.70
N PHE A 86 17.51 -4.06 -2.57
CA PHE A 86 16.61 -2.92 -2.46
C PHE A 86 17.05 -1.79 -3.39
N GLU A 87 18.32 -1.44 -3.38
CA GLU A 87 18.86 -0.35 -4.20
C GLU A 87 18.77 -0.65 -5.70
N VAL A 88 19.10 -1.87 -6.11
CA VAL A 88 19.02 -2.28 -7.52
C VAL A 88 17.56 -2.25 -7.97
N VAL A 89 16.65 -2.88 -7.21
CA VAL A 89 15.23 -2.95 -7.58
C VAL A 89 14.56 -1.58 -7.53
N SER A 90 14.89 -0.72 -6.55
CA SER A 90 14.36 0.64 -6.48
C SER A 90 14.86 1.49 -7.63
N THR A 91 16.14 1.37 -8.01
CA THR A 91 16.70 2.07 -9.18
C THR A 91 15.98 1.64 -10.46
N PHE A 92 15.76 0.34 -10.68
CA PHE A 92 14.98 -0.15 -11.82
C PHE A 92 13.55 0.37 -11.81
N ALA A 93 12.89 0.38 -10.65
CA ALA A 93 11.53 0.91 -10.50
C ALA A 93 11.46 2.42 -10.81
N LEU A 94 12.44 3.20 -10.34
CA LEU A 94 12.54 4.63 -10.61
C LEU A 94 12.78 4.90 -12.10
N ILE A 95 13.67 4.15 -12.75
CA ILE A 95 13.94 4.29 -14.20
C ILE A 95 12.66 3.98 -14.99
N LEU A 96 11.98 2.88 -14.68
CA LEU A 96 10.71 2.52 -15.33
C LEU A 96 9.64 3.60 -15.12
N GLY A 97 9.47 4.07 -13.89
CA GLY A 97 8.54 5.15 -13.57
C GLY A 97 8.86 6.43 -14.33
N LEU A 98 10.14 6.80 -14.41
CA LEU A 98 10.60 7.97 -15.12
C LEU A 98 10.35 7.86 -16.64
N ILE A 99 10.63 6.70 -17.24
CA ILE A 99 10.35 6.45 -18.66
C ILE A 99 8.85 6.59 -18.92
N VAL A 100 8.01 5.92 -18.13
CA VAL A 100 6.55 5.93 -18.28
C VAL A 100 6.00 7.35 -18.17
N VAL A 101 6.43 8.11 -17.16
CA VAL A 101 5.97 9.50 -16.95
C VAL A 101 6.46 10.43 -18.06
N ASN A 102 7.70 10.29 -18.54
CA ASN A 102 8.22 11.16 -19.59
C ASN A 102 7.64 10.84 -20.98
N VAL A 103 7.26 9.59 -21.23
CA VAL A 103 6.68 9.15 -22.50
C VAL A 103 5.18 9.46 -22.55
N TRP A 104 4.41 8.99 -21.57
CA TRP A 104 2.95 9.23 -21.56
C TRP A 104 2.57 10.64 -21.12
N LYS A 105 3.47 11.32 -20.39
CA LYS A 105 3.24 12.65 -19.81
C LYS A 105 1.85 12.78 -19.15
N PRO A 106 1.46 11.85 -18.26
CA PRO A 106 0.16 11.93 -17.61
C PRO A 106 0.12 13.21 -16.77
N GLY A 107 -0.74 14.16 -17.14
CA GLY A 107 -0.86 15.47 -16.49
C GLY A 107 -0.64 16.68 -17.41
N VAL A 108 -0.21 16.50 -18.66
CA VAL A 108 -0.22 17.61 -19.63
C VAL A 108 -1.67 18.13 -19.82
N GLY A 109 -1.89 19.42 -19.61
CA GLY A 109 -3.21 20.03 -19.61
C GLY A 109 -3.90 20.11 -18.25
N MET A 110 -3.29 19.59 -17.17
CA MET A 110 -3.72 19.92 -15.81
C MET A 110 -3.17 21.30 -15.45
N ASN A 111 -4.05 22.30 -15.32
CA ASN A 111 -3.73 23.63 -14.80
C ASN A 111 -3.52 23.61 -13.28
N ALA A 112 -2.63 22.73 -12.81
CA ALA A 112 -2.17 22.73 -11.42
C ALA A 112 -1.01 23.72 -11.31
N ASP A 113 -1.33 25.01 -11.16
CA ASP A 113 -0.31 26.03 -10.89
C ASP A 113 0.27 25.78 -9.49
N PRO A 114 1.56 25.38 -9.36
CA PRO A 114 2.17 25.06 -8.08
C PRO A 114 2.14 26.23 -7.08
N SER A 115 2.02 27.47 -7.57
CA SER A 115 1.94 28.67 -6.73
C SER A 115 0.58 28.88 -6.08
N THR A 116 -0.45 28.16 -6.53
CA THR A 116 -1.82 28.23 -5.99
C THR A 116 -2.18 27.03 -5.10
N LEU A 117 -1.26 26.07 -4.94
CA LEU A 117 -1.44 24.88 -4.12
C LEU A 117 -1.00 25.16 -2.67
N ASN A 118 -1.97 25.25 -1.76
CA ASN A 118 -1.68 25.28 -0.31
C ASN A 118 -1.11 23.93 0.12
N ALA A 119 0.15 23.92 0.56
CA ALA A 119 0.85 22.72 1.05
C ALA A 119 0.50 22.34 2.51
N ASP A 120 -0.38 23.11 3.16
CA ASP A 120 -0.70 23.01 4.58
C ASP A 120 -2.01 22.22 4.83
N ALA A 121 -2.12 21.01 4.27
CA ALA A 121 -3.24 20.09 4.53
C ALA A 121 -2.76 18.70 4.99
#